data_AF-A0A3M1L0R0-F1
#
_entry.id   AF-A0A3M1L0R0-F1
#
_cell.length_a   1.000
_cell.length_b   1.000
_cell.length_c   1.000
_cell.angle_alpha   90.00
_cell.angle_beta   90.00
_cell.angle_gamma   90.00
#
_symmetry.space_group_name_H-M   'P 1'
#
loop_
_entity.id
_entity.type
_entity.pdbx_description
1 polymer ?
#
loop_
_entity_poly.entity_id
_entity_poly.type
_entity_poly.pdbx_seq_one_letter_code
_entity_poly.pdbx_strand_id
1 'polypeptide(L)'
;MNKIIKCLVATSLMLIFAGCGTLPQVKAQERIFPPLALEFLAEYDLPLQEFANTPVGGLSGITYDRQTNRFFAVSDDRSNLAPARFYTLDLEIAEQANQQIGIKNIKIEDVTFLRDAEGKTYSPGTIDPEGIALSPQGSLYISSEGSPQLNIPPGIFEFDKNTGKLKQGLRIPQRYLPDPTG
;
A
#
# COMPACT_ATOMS: atom_id res chain seq x y z
N MET A 1 58.16 -24.17 33.20
CA MET A 1 56.76 -23.87 33.58
C MET A 1 56.04 -22.95 32.59
N ASN A 2 56.59 -21.78 32.22
CA ASN A 2 55.92 -20.81 31.33
C ASN A 2 55.58 -21.28 29.90
N LYS A 3 56.32 -22.23 29.31
CA LYS A 3 56.01 -22.75 27.96
C LYS A 3 54.80 -23.70 27.95
N ILE A 4 54.65 -24.51 29.01
CA ILE A 4 53.55 -25.48 29.14
C ILE A 4 52.24 -24.74 29.41
N ILE A 5 52.26 -23.70 30.26
CA ILE A 5 51.10 -22.85 30.53
C ILE A 5 50.66 -22.10 29.28
N LYS A 6 51.60 -21.57 28.47
CA LYS A 6 51.26 -20.92 27.19
C LYS A 6 50.67 -21.89 26.17
N CYS A 7 51.15 -23.14 26.09
CA CYS A 7 50.52 -24.15 25.26
C CYS A 7 49.10 -24.48 25.73
N LEU A 8 48.89 -24.72 27.03
CA LEU A 8 47.55 -25.03 27.57
C LEU A 8 46.53 -23.90 27.34
N VAL A 9 46.95 -22.64 27.48
CA VAL A 9 46.09 -21.48 27.20
C VAL A 9 45.78 -21.38 25.71
N ALA A 10 46.75 -21.63 24.82
CA ALA A 10 46.54 -21.61 23.37
C ALA A 10 45.59 -22.73 22.91
N THR A 11 45.70 -23.95 23.47
CA THR A 11 44.80 -25.06 23.15
C THR A 11 43.39 -24.83 23.69
N SER A 12 43.27 -24.24 24.89
CA SER A 12 41.97 -23.86 25.46
C SER A 12 41.27 -22.77 24.66
N LEU A 13 42.02 -21.86 24.01
CA LEU A 13 41.44 -20.77 23.22
C LEU A 13 40.94 -21.25 21.84
N MET A 14 41.56 -22.28 21.26
CA MET A 14 41.10 -22.89 20.00
C MET A 14 39.80 -23.71 20.15
N LEU A 15 39.55 -24.29 21.33
CA LEU A 15 38.30 -25.02 21.61
C LEU A 15 37.07 -24.10 21.73
N ILE A 16 37.26 -22.81 22.03
CA ILE A 16 36.15 -21.84 22.17
C ILE A 16 35.62 -21.38 20.80
N PHE A 17 36.41 -21.49 19.72
CA PHE A 17 36.01 -21.10 18.36
C PHE A 17 35.46 -22.25 17.48
N ALA A 18 35.37 -23.48 18.01
CA ALA A 18 34.75 -24.62 17.32
C ALA A 18 33.21 -24.68 17.47
N GLY A 19 32.59 -23.59 17.96
CA GLY A 19 31.14 -23.46 18.14
C GLY A 19 30.33 -23.14 16.87
N CYS A 20 30.85 -23.44 15.67
CA CYS A 20 30.04 -23.42 14.45
C CYS A 20 29.17 -24.67 14.37
N GLY A 21 28.22 -24.79 15.29
CA GLY A 21 27.07 -25.67 15.08
C GLY A 21 26.26 -25.09 13.93
N THR A 22 26.05 -25.87 12.87
CA THR A 22 25.07 -25.55 11.84
C THR A 22 23.74 -25.32 12.55
N LEU A 23 23.24 -24.09 12.56
CA LEU A 23 21.86 -23.83 12.97
C LEU A 23 20.99 -24.80 12.16
N PRO A 24 20.10 -25.59 12.81
CA PRO A 24 19.22 -26.48 12.07
C PRO A 24 18.49 -25.63 11.02
N GLN A 25 18.76 -25.91 9.74
CA GLN A 25 17.98 -25.34 8.66
C GLN A 25 16.60 -25.96 8.74
N VAL A 26 15.70 -25.31 9.46
CA VAL A 26 14.28 -25.65 9.45
C VAL A 26 13.83 -25.54 8.00
N LYS A 27 13.53 -26.69 7.41
CA LYS A 27 13.02 -26.76 6.04
C LYS A 27 11.70 -25.97 6.01
N ALA A 28 11.44 -25.23 4.93
CA ALA A 28 10.18 -24.47 4.80
C ALA A 28 8.94 -25.35 5.01
N GLN A 29 9.06 -26.66 4.75
CA GLN A 29 8.06 -27.71 4.95
C GLN A 29 7.76 -28.03 6.43
N GLU A 30 8.65 -27.70 7.38
CA GLU A 30 8.43 -27.85 8.82
C GLU A 30 7.72 -26.63 9.43
N ARG A 31 7.47 -25.58 8.64
CA ARG A 31 6.59 -24.49 9.04
C ARG A 31 5.16 -24.98 8.91
N ILE A 32 4.51 -25.21 10.05
CA ILE A 32 3.06 -25.36 10.13
C ILE A 32 2.46 -24.01 9.74
N PHE A 33 2.24 -23.79 8.46
CA PHE A 33 1.39 -22.69 8.03
C PHE A 33 -0.03 -23.03 8.48
N PRO A 34 -0.74 -22.12 9.17
CA PRO A 34 -2.17 -22.33 9.39
C PRO A 34 -2.84 -22.57 8.03
N PRO A 35 -3.87 -23.43 7.95
CA PRO A 35 -4.60 -23.65 6.70
C PRO A 35 -5.27 -22.34 6.30
N LEU A 36 -4.60 -21.55 5.45
CA LEU A 36 -5.13 -20.33 4.89
C LEU A 36 -6.03 -20.71 3.71
N ALA A 37 -7.32 -20.48 3.84
CA ALA A 37 -8.27 -20.57 2.75
C ALA A 37 -8.73 -19.16 2.38
N LEU A 38 -8.89 -18.93 1.08
CA LEU A 38 -9.55 -17.73 0.55
C LEU A 38 -10.96 -18.14 0.12
N GLU A 39 -11.96 -17.46 0.66
CA GLU A 39 -13.34 -17.59 0.24
C GLU A 39 -13.74 -16.32 -0.52
N PHE A 40 -14.20 -16.48 -1.75
CA PHE A 40 -14.79 -15.39 -2.49
C PHE A 40 -16.19 -15.13 -1.95
N LEU A 41 -16.43 -13.91 -1.44
CA LEU A 41 -17.72 -13.53 -0.87
C LEU A 41 -18.65 -12.94 -1.95
N ALA A 42 -18.18 -11.90 -2.65
CA ALA A 42 -18.99 -11.17 -3.61
C ALA A 42 -18.15 -10.30 -4.55
N GLU A 43 -18.78 -9.90 -5.65
CA GLU A 43 -18.31 -8.92 -6.62
C GLU A 43 -19.46 -7.96 -6.92
N TYR A 44 -19.11 -6.71 -7.26
CA TYR A 44 -20.08 -5.71 -7.66
C TYR A 44 -19.49 -4.85 -8.78
N ASP A 45 -20.15 -4.85 -9.93
CA ASP A 45 -19.80 -4.00 -11.06
C ASP A 45 -20.49 -2.64 -10.95
N LEU A 46 -19.70 -1.58 -10.78
CA LEU A 46 -20.22 -0.22 -10.84
C LEU A 46 -20.67 0.10 -12.28
N PRO A 47 -21.89 0.63 -12.48
CA PRO A 47 -22.31 1.09 -13.79
C PRO A 47 -21.47 2.30 -14.21
N LEU A 48 -21.27 2.45 -15.52
CA LEU A 48 -20.67 3.65 -16.09
C LEU A 48 -21.46 4.88 -15.65
N GLN A 49 -20.78 5.80 -14.96
CA GLN A 49 -21.39 6.98 -14.41
C GLN A 49 -20.35 8.08 -14.18
N GLU A 50 -20.85 9.28 -13.96
CA GLU A 50 -20.07 10.41 -13.48
C GLU A 50 -20.52 10.80 -12.08
N PHE A 51 -19.59 11.34 -11.30
CA PHE A 51 -19.88 11.95 -10.01
C PHE A 51 -19.17 13.30 -9.93
N ALA A 52 -19.93 14.37 -9.64
CA ALA A 52 -19.42 15.74 -9.56
C ALA A 52 -18.52 16.15 -10.77
N ASN A 53 -18.99 15.85 -12.00
CA ASN A 53 -18.28 16.10 -13.27
C ASN A 53 -16.95 15.34 -13.43
N THR A 54 -16.80 14.21 -12.74
CA THR A 54 -15.66 13.31 -12.93
C THR A 54 -16.15 11.93 -13.35
N PRO A 55 -15.51 11.28 -14.33
CA PRO A 55 -15.83 9.90 -14.66
C PRO A 55 -15.40 8.99 -13.51
N VAL A 56 -16.35 8.19 -13.01
CA VAL A 56 -16.07 7.19 -11.98
C VAL A 56 -15.49 5.95 -12.68
N GLY A 57 -14.22 5.65 -12.43
CA GLY A 57 -13.51 4.57 -13.09
C GLY A 57 -12.01 4.60 -12.79
N GLY A 58 -11.29 3.61 -13.34
CA GLY A 58 -9.85 3.47 -13.07
C GLY A 58 -9.56 3.24 -11.59
N LEU A 59 -10.44 2.54 -10.86
CA LEU A 59 -10.25 2.36 -9.42
C LEU A 59 -9.18 1.30 -9.17
N SER A 60 -8.05 1.70 -8.60
CA SER A 60 -6.85 0.85 -8.41
C SER A 60 -6.61 0.42 -6.97
N GLY A 61 -7.17 1.15 -6.00
CA GLY A 61 -7.01 0.84 -4.58
C GLY A 61 -8.23 1.24 -3.76
N ILE A 62 -8.45 0.55 -2.64
CA ILE A 62 -9.55 0.82 -1.70
C ILE A 62 -9.10 0.64 -0.24
N THR A 63 -9.60 1.48 0.65
CA THR A 63 -9.38 1.37 2.10
C THR A 63 -10.66 1.65 2.88
N TYR A 64 -10.78 1.13 4.10
CA TYR A 64 -11.98 1.22 4.93
C TYR A 64 -11.77 2.11 6.16
N ASP A 65 -12.67 3.07 6.35
CA ASP A 65 -12.79 3.89 7.54
C ASP A 65 -13.88 3.33 8.47
N ARG A 66 -13.43 2.69 9.54
CA ARG A 66 -14.32 2.08 10.55
C ARG A 66 -15.10 3.13 11.36
N GLN A 67 -14.62 4.37 11.44
CA GLN A 67 -15.27 5.40 12.25
C GLN A 67 -16.51 5.96 11.55
N THR A 68 -16.43 6.13 10.23
CA THR A 68 -17.54 6.66 9.42
C THR A 68 -18.30 5.56 8.68
N ASN A 69 -17.82 4.31 8.75
CA ASN A 69 -18.31 3.20 7.93
C ASN A 69 -18.32 3.56 6.43
N ARG A 70 -17.19 4.08 5.95
CA ARG A 70 -17.01 4.47 4.54
C ARG A 70 -15.77 3.83 3.96
N PHE A 71 -15.77 3.68 2.65
CA PHE A 71 -14.58 3.27 1.91
C PHE A 71 -14.04 4.45 1.12
N PHE A 72 -12.73 4.49 0.93
CA PHE A 72 -12.09 5.43 0.01
C PHE A 72 -11.44 4.63 -1.12
N ALA A 73 -11.81 4.94 -2.36
CA ALA A 73 -11.25 4.30 -3.54
C ALA A 73 -10.51 5.32 -4.40
N VAL A 74 -9.23 5.05 -4.71
CA VAL A 74 -8.40 5.96 -5.52
C VAL A 74 -8.53 5.62 -7.01
N SER A 75 -8.52 6.64 -7.85
CA SER A 75 -8.47 6.49 -9.31
C SER A 75 -7.01 6.56 -9.81
N ASP A 76 -6.63 5.64 -10.68
CA ASP A 76 -5.37 5.57 -11.42
C ASP A 76 -5.28 6.57 -12.58
N ASP A 77 -6.36 7.32 -12.84
CA ASP A 77 -6.33 8.37 -13.83
C ASP A 77 -5.23 9.38 -13.46
N ARG A 78 -4.23 9.47 -14.34
CA ARG A 78 -3.04 10.30 -14.21
C ARG A 78 -3.33 11.80 -14.39
N SER A 79 -4.49 12.25 -13.95
CA SER A 79 -5.07 13.57 -14.24
C SER A 79 -5.37 13.82 -15.73
N ASN A 80 -5.58 12.77 -16.53
CA ASN A 80 -5.82 12.90 -17.97
C ASN A 80 -7.31 13.15 -18.28
N LEU A 81 -8.22 12.48 -17.56
CA LEU A 81 -9.66 12.59 -17.79
C LEU A 81 -10.32 13.58 -16.82
N ALA A 82 -9.88 13.59 -15.57
CA ALA A 82 -10.24 14.59 -14.55
C ALA A 82 -9.09 14.70 -13.54
N PRO A 83 -9.02 15.75 -12.68
CA PRO A 83 -7.95 15.85 -11.68
C PRO A 83 -7.79 14.56 -10.85
N ALA A 84 -6.55 14.21 -10.50
CA ALA A 84 -6.27 13.04 -9.66
C ALA A 84 -7.10 13.07 -8.39
N ARG A 85 -7.68 11.93 -8.02
CA ARG A 85 -8.81 11.89 -7.07
C ARG A 85 -8.96 10.56 -6.38
N PHE A 86 -9.63 10.60 -5.24
CA PHE A 86 -10.28 9.43 -4.66
C PHE A 86 -11.75 9.74 -4.38
N TYR A 87 -12.55 8.68 -4.34
CA TYR A 87 -13.97 8.73 -4.06
C TYR A 87 -14.25 8.22 -2.66
N THR A 88 -15.21 8.84 -1.98
CA THR A 88 -15.82 8.31 -0.75
C THR A 88 -17.02 7.45 -1.16
N LEU A 89 -17.03 6.20 -0.71
CA LEU A 89 -18.03 5.20 -1.07
C LEU A 89 -18.80 4.72 0.17
N ASP A 90 -20.10 4.52 0.00
CA ASP A 90 -20.95 3.77 0.92
C ASP A 90 -21.25 2.40 0.31
N LEU A 91 -20.74 1.34 0.92
CA LEU A 91 -20.93 -0.05 0.48
C LEU A 91 -21.98 -0.70 1.38
N GLU A 92 -23.15 -0.97 0.82
CA GLU A 92 -24.20 -1.70 1.53
C GLU A 92 -23.89 -3.21 1.45
N ILE A 93 -23.28 -3.74 2.50
CA ILE A 93 -23.01 -5.17 2.66
C ILE A 93 -24.15 -5.80 3.46
N ALA A 94 -24.73 -6.87 2.93
CA ALA A 94 -25.87 -7.56 3.55
C ALA A 94 -25.78 -9.08 3.37
N GLU A 95 -26.35 -9.82 4.31
CA GLU A 95 -26.57 -11.26 4.16
C GLU A 95 -27.70 -11.50 3.16
N GLN A 96 -27.44 -12.33 2.16
CA GLN A 96 -28.40 -12.74 1.15
C GLN A 96 -29.30 -13.87 1.66
N ALA A 97 -30.38 -14.18 0.94
CA ALA A 97 -31.35 -15.20 1.36
C ALA A 97 -30.74 -16.61 1.56
N ASN A 98 -29.59 -16.87 0.95
CA ASN A 98 -28.81 -18.11 1.08
C ASN A 98 -27.74 -18.05 2.18
N GLN A 99 -27.79 -17.07 3.08
CA GLN A 99 -26.84 -16.82 4.16
C GLN A 99 -25.42 -16.43 3.71
N GLN A 100 -25.25 -16.06 2.45
CA GLN A 100 -23.96 -15.56 1.94
C GLN A 100 -23.88 -14.04 2.11
N ILE A 101 -22.70 -13.55 2.47
CA ILE A 101 -22.43 -12.11 2.52
C ILE A 101 -22.33 -11.59 1.08
N GLY A 102 -23.13 -10.56 0.74
CA GLY A 102 -23.13 -9.92 -0.56
C GLY A 102 -22.99 -8.41 -0.48
N ILE A 103 -22.62 -7.80 -1.62
CA ILE A 103 -22.68 -6.34 -1.81
C ILE A 103 -24.01 -6.03 -2.50
N LYS A 104 -24.91 -5.35 -1.80
CA LYS A 104 -26.23 -4.98 -2.32
C LYS A 104 -26.18 -3.74 -3.20
N ASN A 105 -25.38 -2.75 -2.80
CA ASN A 105 -25.23 -1.51 -3.53
C ASN A 105 -23.91 -0.82 -3.18
N ILE A 106 -23.39 -0.04 -4.12
CA ILE A 106 -22.27 0.88 -3.89
C ILE A 106 -22.73 2.27 -4.31
N LYS A 107 -22.68 3.22 -3.37
CA LYS A 107 -22.99 4.62 -3.63
C LYS A 107 -21.73 5.47 -3.57
N ILE A 108 -21.52 6.30 -4.58
CA ILE A 108 -20.50 7.34 -4.56
C ILE A 108 -21.09 8.53 -3.79
N GLU A 109 -20.44 8.91 -2.69
CA GLU A 109 -20.93 9.99 -1.81
C GLU A 109 -20.15 11.29 -1.97
N ASP A 110 -18.86 11.19 -2.29
CA ASP A 110 -18.00 12.37 -2.45
C ASP A 110 -16.81 12.07 -3.37
N VAL A 111 -16.16 13.14 -3.85
CA VAL A 111 -14.90 13.09 -4.57
C VAL A 111 -13.93 14.12 -3.99
N THR A 112 -12.72 13.69 -3.67
CA THR A 112 -11.66 14.58 -3.17
C THR A 112 -10.49 14.59 -4.14
N PHE A 113 -10.11 15.79 -4.57
CA PHE A 113 -8.98 15.99 -5.49
C PHE A 113 -7.65 16.04 -4.75
N LEU A 114 -6.68 15.25 -5.23
CA LEU A 114 -5.31 15.29 -4.77
C LEU A 114 -4.64 16.58 -5.24
N ARG A 115 -3.95 17.25 -4.31
CA ARG A 115 -3.28 18.52 -4.54
C ARG A 115 -1.80 18.42 -4.19
N ASP A 116 -0.98 19.05 -5.02
CA ASP A 116 0.46 19.16 -4.83
C ASP A 116 0.84 20.04 -3.63
N ALA A 117 2.15 20.25 -3.42
CA ALA A 117 2.67 21.06 -2.32
C ALA A 117 2.23 22.53 -2.41
N GLU A 118 1.96 23.01 -3.62
CA GLU A 118 1.46 24.35 -3.93
C GLU A 118 -0.07 24.45 -3.77
N GLY A 119 -0.76 23.34 -3.46
CA GLY A 119 -2.21 23.27 -3.29
C GLY A 119 -3.00 23.22 -4.60
N LYS A 120 -2.32 23.05 -5.74
CA LYS A 120 -2.93 22.92 -7.06
C LYS A 120 -3.20 21.45 -7.37
N THR A 121 -4.15 21.19 -8.25
CA THR A 121 -4.35 19.85 -8.80
C THR A 121 -3.15 19.46 -9.67
N TYR A 122 -2.82 18.18 -9.68
CA TYR A 122 -1.77 17.64 -10.53
C TYR A 122 -2.06 17.89 -12.02
N SER A 123 -1.01 18.20 -12.78
CA SER A 123 -1.08 18.28 -14.24
C SER A 123 -1.21 16.87 -14.85
N PRO A 124 -1.79 16.73 -16.05
CA PRO A 124 -1.88 15.45 -16.74
C PRO A 124 -0.53 14.73 -16.83
N GLY A 125 -0.50 13.45 -16.52
CA GLY A 125 0.67 12.57 -16.50
C GLY A 125 1.60 12.72 -15.30
N THR A 126 1.39 13.69 -14.41
CA THR A 126 2.37 14.01 -13.34
C THR A 126 2.19 13.26 -12.02
N ILE A 127 1.12 12.48 -11.91
CA ILE A 127 0.87 11.54 -10.83
C ILE A 127 0.26 10.27 -11.44
N ASP A 128 0.46 9.14 -10.77
CA ASP A 128 -0.01 7.82 -11.20
C ASP A 128 -0.49 7.02 -9.97
N PRO A 129 -1.67 7.33 -9.39
CA PRO A 129 -2.10 6.77 -8.11
C PRO A 129 -2.52 5.29 -8.19
N GLU A 130 -2.11 4.48 -7.23
CA GLU A 130 -2.43 3.04 -7.26
C GLU A 130 -3.01 2.54 -5.92
N GLY A 131 -2.22 2.55 -4.87
CA GLY A 131 -2.62 2.12 -3.54
C GLY A 131 -3.17 3.28 -2.72
N ILE A 132 -4.10 2.97 -1.81
CA ILE A 132 -4.63 3.91 -0.81
C ILE A 132 -4.76 3.20 0.54
N ALA A 133 -4.33 3.86 1.62
CA ALA A 133 -4.41 3.34 2.97
C ALA A 133 -4.74 4.45 3.97
N LEU A 134 -5.75 4.22 4.82
CA LEU A 134 -6.10 5.12 5.91
C LEU A 134 -5.11 4.98 7.08
N SER A 135 -4.55 6.10 7.52
CA SER A 135 -3.68 6.14 8.70
C SER A 135 -4.52 6.18 9.99
N PRO A 136 -3.97 5.72 11.13
CA PRO A 136 -4.62 5.89 12.43
C PRO A 136 -4.86 7.36 12.83
N GLN A 137 -4.17 8.30 12.20
CA GLN A 137 -4.32 9.74 12.42
C GLN A 137 -5.39 10.37 11.52
N GLY A 138 -6.06 9.58 10.66
CA GLY A 138 -7.15 10.05 9.80
C GLY A 138 -6.69 10.71 8.49
N SER A 139 -5.42 10.56 8.11
CA SER A 139 -4.88 10.94 6.80
C SER A 139 -4.84 9.73 5.86
N LEU A 140 -4.64 9.97 4.56
CA LEU A 140 -4.53 8.92 3.55
C LEU A 140 -3.10 8.83 3.05
N TYR A 141 -2.52 7.64 3.06
CA TYR A 141 -1.32 7.35 2.28
C TYR A 141 -1.73 6.83 0.92
N ILE A 142 -1.24 7.46 -0.14
CA ILE A 142 -1.49 7.07 -1.51
C ILE A 142 -0.15 6.82 -2.19
N SER A 143 0.01 5.65 -2.82
CA SER A 143 1.20 5.35 -3.62
C SER A 143 1.05 5.88 -5.03
N SER A 144 2.16 6.24 -5.65
CA SER A 144 2.22 6.52 -7.08
C SER A 144 3.40 5.81 -7.75
N GLU A 145 3.17 5.25 -8.94
CA GLU A 145 4.24 4.64 -9.76
C GLU A 145 5.16 5.68 -10.41
N GLY A 146 4.74 6.95 -10.43
CA GLY A 146 5.46 8.03 -11.08
C GLY A 146 5.41 7.90 -12.60
N SER A 147 6.48 8.29 -13.27
CA SER A 147 6.61 8.19 -14.72
C SER A 147 8.08 8.26 -15.12
N PRO A 148 8.70 7.13 -15.49
CA PRO A 148 10.07 7.11 -15.99
C PRO A 148 10.26 8.02 -17.20
N GLN A 149 9.29 8.09 -18.12
CA GLN A 149 9.34 8.93 -19.32
C GLN A 149 9.41 10.43 -18.99
N LEU A 150 8.80 10.85 -17.86
CA LEU A 150 8.80 12.23 -17.40
C LEU A 150 9.82 12.47 -16.27
N ASN A 151 10.66 11.49 -15.94
CA ASN A 151 11.56 11.50 -14.78
C ASN A 151 10.86 11.80 -13.45
N ILE A 152 9.63 11.30 -13.29
CA ILE A 152 8.87 11.41 -12.05
C ILE A 152 9.09 10.11 -11.27
N PRO A 153 9.70 10.15 -10.08
CA PRO A 153 9.96 8.95 -9.31
C PRO A 153 8.67 8.37 -8.73
N PRO A 154 8.62 7.05 -8.48
CA PRO A 154 7.56 6.47 -7.66
C PRO A 154 7.65 7.00 -6.23
N GLY A 155 6.53 7.00 -5.52
CA GLY A 155 6.46 7.56 -4.18
C GLY A 155 5.26 7.06 -3.37
N ILE A 156 5.30 7.34 -2.08
CA ILE A 156 4.14 7.22 -1.19
C ILE A 156 3.94 8.57 -0.55
N PHE A 157 2.74 9.12 -0.69
CA PHE A 157 2.40 10.47 -0.28
C PHE A 157 1.28 10.44 0.75
N GLU A 158 1.43 11.22 1.81
CA GLU A 158 0.38 11.43 2.80
C GLU A 158 -0.46 12.65 2.40
N PHE A 159 -1.76 12.48 2.30
CA PHE A 159 -2.73 13.51 2.00
C PHE A 159 -3.69 13.73 3.16
N ASP A 160 -4.14 14.97 3.34
CA ASP A 160 -5.31 15.27 4.15
C ASP A 160 -6.55 14.61 3.53
N LYS A 161 -7.27 13.83 4.33
CA LYS A 161 -8.42 13.05 3.87
C LYS A 161 -9.61 13.90 3.42
N ASN A 162 -9.76 15.11 3.94
CA ASN A 162 -10.93 15.94 3.66
C ASN A 162 -10.62 16.99 2.58
N THR A 163 -9.38 17.47 2.52
CA THR A 163 -9.01 18.54 1.57
C THR A 163 -8.18 18.04 0.38
N GLY A 164 -7.68 16.80 0.44
CA GLY A 164 -6.78 16.22 -0.56
C GLY A 164 -5.42 16.93 -0.64
N LYS A 165 -5.07 17.74 0.36
CA LYS A 165 -3.81 18.50 0.37
C LYS A 165 -2.65 17.59 0.73
N LEU A 166 -1.57 17.62 -0.06
CA LEU A 166 -0.34 16.93 0.26
C LEU A 166 0.21 17.41 1.62
N LYS A 167 0.47 16.46 2.52
CA LYS A 167 1.10 16.70 3.82
C LYS A 167 2.60 16.41 3.76
N GLN A 168 2.98 15.26 3.20
CA GLN A 168 4.38 14.86 3.05
C GLN A 168 4.54 13.71 2.06
N GLY A 169 5.76 13.53 1.55
CA GLY A 169 6.18 12.30 0.87
C GLY A 169 7.02 11.44 1.81
N LEU A 170 6.78 10.13 1.81
CA LEU A 170 7.62 9.18 2.53
C LEU A 170 8.92 8.96 1.77
N ARG A 171 10.03 8.86 2.52
CA ARG A 171 11.33 8.55 1.92
C ARG A 171 11.35 7.12 1.41
N ILE A 172 11.52 6.96 0.11
CA ILE A 172 11.76 5.67 -0.52
C ILE A 172 13.28 5.39 -0.53
N PRO A 173 13.76 4.29 0.07
CA PRO A 173 15.17 3.91 -0.01
C PRO A 173 15.64 3.78 -1.46
N GLN A 174 16.86 4.23 -1.76
CA GLN A 174 17.40 4.29 -3.14
C GLN A 174 17.28 2.97 -3.90
N ARG A 175 17.42 1.82 -3.22
CA ARG A 175 17.30 0.48 -3.83
C ARG A 175 15.92 0.16 -4.43
N TYR A 176 14.91 0.97 -4.13
CA TYR A 176 13.54 0.85 -4.64
C TYR A 176 13.19 1.93 -5.67
N LEU A 177 14.12 2.83 -5.96
CA LEU A 177 13.95 3.81 -7.03
C LEU A 177 14.58 3.25 -8.31
N PRO A 178 13.96 3.48 -9.49
CA PRO A 178 14.54 3.06 -10.75
C PRO A 178 15.90 3.73 -10.97
N ASP A 179 16.81 3.00 -11.62
CA ASP A 179 18.09 3.58 -12.05
C ASP A 179 17.80 4.66 -13.11
N PRO A 180 18.37 5.88 -12.98
CA PRO A 180 18.29 6.89 -14.02
C PRO A 180 18.71 6.42 -15.42
N THR A 181 19.49 5.33 -15.54
CA THR A 181 19.94 4.79 -16.84
C THR A 181 19.07 3.68 -17.42
N GLY A 182 18.07 3.19 -16.69
CA GLY A 182 17.27 2.01 -17.08
C GLY A 182 17.89 0.69 -16.66
#